data_AF-A0A5N6B9S9-F1
#
_entry.id   AF-A0A5N6B9S9-F1
#
_cell.length_a   1.000
_cell.length_b   1.000
_cell.length_c   1.000
_cell.angle_alpha   90.00
_cell.angle_beta   90.00
_cell.angle_gamma   90.00
#
_symmetry.space_group_name_H-M   'P 1'
#
loop_
_entity.id
_entity.type
_entity.pdbx_description
1 polymer ?
#
loop_
_entity_poly.entity_id
_entity_poly.type
_entity_poly.pdbx_seq_one_letter_code
_entity_poly.pdbx_strand_id
1 'polypeptide(L)' 'MSHPEEIDELRARLDATERQVRTLAEAVRVLAGGLEGGPLEEAGQARPEHAARLAHELLLAAGLIQPKESEGP' A
#
# COMPACT_ATOMS: atom_id res chain seq x y z
N MET A 1 15.59 -31.62 -13.22
CA MET A 1 15.96 -31.53 -11.80
C MET A 1 16.00 -30.06 -11.48
N SER A 2 15.11 -29.56 -10.62
CA SER A 2 15.11 -28.13 -10.23
C SER A 2 16.42 -27.84 -9.51
N HIS A 3 17.12 -26.79 -9.94
CA HIS A 3 18.38 -26.39 -9.32
C HIS A 3 18.04 -25.70 -7.97
N PRO A 4 18.68 -26.05 -6.85
CA PRO A 4 18.37 -25.47 -5.54
C PRO A 4 18.36 -23.93 -5.55
N GLU A 5 19.25 -23.32 -6.32
CA GLU A 5 19.34 -21.87 -6.51
C GLU A 5 18.08 -21.26 -7.15
N GLU A 6 17.46 -21.97 -8.11
CA GLU A 6 16.20 -21.54 -8.74
C GLU A 6 15.04 -21.59 -7.74
N ILE A 7 15.02 -22.59 -6.87
CA ILE A 7 14.01 -22.70 -5.80
C ILE A 7 14.16 -21.55 -4.80
N ASP A 8 15.39 -21.20 -4.43
CA ASP A 8 15.67 -20.12 -3.49
C ASP A 8 15.31 -18.75 -4.09
N GLU A 9 15.59 -18.52 -5.37
CA GLU A 9 15.17 -17.31 -6.09
C GLU A 9 13.65 -17.19 -6.14
N LEU A 10 12.96 -18.28 -6.50
CA LEU A 10 11.50 -18.30 -6.56
C LEU A 10 10.86 -18.04 -5.18
N ARG A 11 11.44 -18.58 -4.10
CA ARG A 11 11.00 -18.29 -2.73
C ARG A 11 11.18 -16.82 -2.39
N ALA A 12 12.34 -16.24 -2.67
CA ALA A 12 12.59 -14.83 -2.40
C ALA A 12 11.60 -13.91 -3.16
N ARG A 13 11.29 -14.26 -4.41
CA ARG A 13 10.30 -13.55 -5.23
C ARG A 13 8.88 -13.72 -4.71
N LEU A 14 8.50 -14.91 -4.25
CA LEU A 14 7.20 -15.16 -3.63
C LEU A 14 7.05 -14.34 -2.35
N ASP A 15 8.04 -14.39 -1.46
CA ASP A 15 8.04 -13.65 -0.20
C ASP A 15 7.93 -12.13 -0.43
N ALA A 16 8.63 -11.62 -1.45
CA ALA A 16 8.52 -10.21 -1.85
C ALA A 16 7.09 -9.90 -2.34
N THR A 17 6.53 -10.75 -3.19
CA THR A 17 5.18 -10.57 -3.74
C THR A 17 4.12 -10.63 -2.64
N GLU A 18 4.24 -11.56 -1.69
CA GLU A 18 3.30 -11.68 -0.57
C GLU A 18 3.32 -10.43 0.32
N ARG A 19 4.50 -9.86 0.57
CA ARG A 19 4.63 -8.57 1.28
C ARG A 19 3.95 -7.45 0.51
N GLN A 20 4.17 -7.35 -0.80
CA GLN A 20 3.54 -6.34 -1.65
C GLN A 20 2.01 -6.44 -1.65
N VAL A 21 1.47 -7.66 -1.80
CA VAL A 21 0.01 -7.89 -1.77
C VAL A 21 -0.57 -7.52 -0.40
N ARG A 22 0.11 -7.84 0.69
CA ARG A 22 -0.32 -7.47 2.05
C ARG A 22 -0.41 -5.96 2.22
N THR A 23 0.64 -5.23 1.83
CA THR A 23 0.63 -3.76 1.90
C THR A 23 -0.48 -3.17 1.03
N LEU A 24 -0.68 -3.70 -0.19
CA LEU A 24 -1.74 -3.21 -1.07
C LEU A 24 -3.13 -3.43 -0.45
N ALA A 25 -3.37 -4.59 0.16
CA ALA A 25 -4.63 -4.89 0.84
C ALA A 25 -4.86 -3.93 2.03
N GLU A 26 -3.81 -3.56 2.77
CA GLU A 26 -3.90 -2.59 3.86
C GLU A 26 -4.22 -1.18 3.34
N ALA A 27 -3.54 -0.72 2.30
CA ALA A 27 -3.82 0.58 1.67
C ALA A 27 -5.27 0.65 1.15
N VAL A 28 -5.79 -0.42 0.55
CA VAL A 28 -7.19 -0.50 0.10
C VAL A 28 -8.17 -0.40 1.27
N ARG A 29 -7.90 -1.06 2.41
CA ARG A 29 -8.75 -0.96 3.61
C ARG A 29 -8.77 0.45 4.18
N VAL A 30 -7.63 1.12 4.23
CA VAL A 30 -7.53 2.52 4.66
C VAL A 30 -8.39 3.41 3.77
N LEU A 31 -8.28 3.26 2.45
CA LEU A 31 -9.08 4.01 1.48
C LEU A 31 -10.58 3.73 1.66
N ALA A 32 -10.97 2.47 1.78
CA ALA A 32 -12.36 2.08 1.98
C ALA A 32 -12.92 2.70 3.27
N GLY A 33 -12.19 2.62 4.38
CA GLY A 33 -12.60 3.24 5.64
C GLY A 33 -12.79 4.76 5.54
N GLY A 34 -11.96 5.45 4.76
CA GLY A 34 -12.12 6.89 4.50
C GLY A 34 -13.31 7.25 3.62
N LEU A 35 -13.83 6.31 2.82
CA LEU A 35 -14.99 6.49 1.93
C LEU A 35 -16.29 6.01 2.56
N GLU A 36 -16.22 5.03 3.48
CA GLU A 36 -17.36 4.45 4.19
C GLU A 36 -17.81 5.30 5.39
N GLY A 37 -17.10 6.40 5.68
CA GLY A 37 -17.38 7.23 6.83
C GLY A 37 -18.82 7.76 6.86
N GLY A 38 -19.51 7.48 7.96
CA GLY A 38 -20.92 7.80 8.12
C GLY A 38 -21.17 9.25 8.52
N PRO A 39 -22.37 9.81 8.32
CA PRO A 39 -22.72 11.18 8.69
C PRO A 39 -22.65 11.49 10.21
N LEU A 40 -22.33 10.49 11.04
CA LEU A 40 -22.18 10.60 12.50
C LEU A 40 -20.71 10.52 12.97
N GLU A 41 -19.76 10.28 12.07
CA GLU A 41 -18.35 10.28 12.45
C GLU A 41 -17.84 11.71 12.66
N GLU A 42 -17.07 11.90 13.73
CA GLU A 42 -16.49 13.20 14.07
C GLU A 42 -15.67 13.74 12.89
N ALA A 43 -15.80 15.05 12.64
CA ALA A 43 -15.17 15.77 11.54
C ALA A 43 -13.62 15.81 11.66
N GLY A 44 -12.98 14.66 11.51
CA GLY A 44 -11.55 14.44 11.73
C GLY A 44 -11.12 12.97 11.65
N GLN A 45 -12.03 12.01 11.88
CA GLN A 45 -11.69 10.57 11.90
C GLN A 45 -11.84 9.87 10.54
N ALA A 46 -12.74 10.34 9.66
CA ALA A 46 -12.97 9.71 8.35
C ALA A 46 -13.07 10.76 7.24
N ARG A 47 -11.94 11.46 6.96
CA ARG A 47 -11.86 12.29 5.76
C ARG A 47 -11.20 11.49 4.64
N PRO A 48 -11.83 11.41 3.44
CA PRO A 48 -11.24 10.77 2.26
C PRO A 48 -9.80 11.23 1.98
N GLU A 49 -9.47 12.50 2.22
CA GLU A 49 -8.13 13.05 2.03
C GLU A 49 -7.09 12.48 3.01
N HIS A 50 -7.49 12.21 4.26
CA HIS A 50 -6.60 11.61 5.24
C HIS A 50 -6.32 10.15 4.89
N ALA A 51 -7.35 9.39 4.55
CA ALA A 51 -7.21 8.01 4.09
C ALA A 51 -6.34 7.91 2.83
N ALA A 52 -6.54 8.82 1.86
CA ALA A 52 -5.70 8.88 0.67
C ALA A 52 -4.23 9.14 0.99
N ARG A 53 -3.95 10.06 1.93
CA ARG A 53 -2.59 10.35 2.38
C ARG A 53 -1.95 9.14 3.07
N LEU A 54 -2.64 8.51 4.00
CA LEU A 54 -2.13 7.35 4.73
C LEU A 54 -1.87 6.17 3.79
N ALA A 55 -2.80 5.89 2.85
CA ALA A 55 -2.59 4.87 1.83
C ALA A 55 -1.38 5.18 0.93
N HIS A 56 -1.19 6.45 0.56
CA HIS A 56 0.00 6.88 -0.19
C HIS A 56 1.30 6.64 0.61
N GLU A 57 1.32 7.00 1.89
CA GLU A 57 2.47 6.78 2.77
C GLU A 57 2.80 5.29 2.94
N LEU A 58 1.79 4.43 3.11
CA LEU A 58 1.96 2.97 3.20
C LEU A 58 2.60 2.39 1.93
N LEU A 59 2.11 2.80 0.75
CA LEU A 59 2.63 2.34 -0.53
C LEU A 59 4.06 2.86 -0.78
N LEU A 60 4.35 4.10 -0.37
CA LEU A 60 5.67 4.70 -0.50
C LEU A 60 6.70 4.02 0.42
N ALA A 61 6.33 3.74 1.68
CA ALA A 61 7.19 3.02 2.63
C ALA A 61 7.51 1.59 2.16
N ALA A 62 6.59 0.95 1.41
CA ALA A 62 6.81 -0.36 0.81
C ALA A 62 7.58 -0.31 -0.54
N GLY A 63 7.94 0.87 -1.04
CA GLY A 63 8.59 1.04 -2.33
C GLY A 63 7.72 0.64 -3.53
N LEU A 64 6.39 0.59 -3.34
CA LEU A 64 5.43 0.23 -4.38
C LEU A 64 5.10 1.39 -5.31
N ILE A 65 5.33 2.61 -4.84
CA ILE A 65 5.21 3.84 -5.63
C ILE A 65 6.44 4.71 -5.39
N GLN A 66 6.79 5.51 -6.40
CA GLN A 66 7.85 6.49 -6.27
C GLN A 66 7.27 7.84 -5.85
N PRO A 67 8.02 8.66 -5.08
CA PRO A 67 7.65 10.04 -4.89
C PRO A 67 7.55 10.70 -6.28
N LYS A 68 6.48 11.46 -6.52
CA LYS A 68 6.47 12.28 -7.73
C LYS A 68 7.57 13.31 -7.58
N GLU A 69 8.60 13.23 -8.43
CA GLU A 69 9.50 14.35 -8.64
C GLU A 69 8.61 15.55 -8.97
N SER A 70 8.72 16.61 -8.17
CA SER A 70 7.99 17.85 -8.41
C SER A 70 8.33 18.29 -9.82
N GLU A 71 7.40 18.17 -10.77
CA GLU A 71 7.47 18.95 -12.00
C GLU A 71 7.50 20.41 -11.54
N GLY A 72 8.70 20.96 -11.52
CA GLY A 72 8.95 22.35 -11.17
C GLY A 72 8.36 23.27 -12.25
N PRO A 73 8.11 24.54 -11.89
CA PRO A 73 7.33 25.49 -12.68
C PRO A 73 7.90 25.77 -14.07
#